data_AF-K2B846-F1
#
_entry.id   AF-K2B846-F1
#
_cell.length_a   1.000
_cell.length_b   1.000
_cell.length_c   1.000
_cell.angle_alpha   90.00
_cell.angle_beta   90.00
_cell.angle_gamma   90.00
#
_symmetry.space_group_name_H-M   'P 1'
#
loop_
_entity.id
_entity.type
_entity.pdbx_description
1 polymer ?
#
loop_
_entity_poly.entity_id
_entity_poly.type
_entity_poly.pdbx_seq_one_letter_code
_entity_poly.pdbx_strand_id
1 'polypeptide(L)'
;MDEVYLRSDALERKTFSEQTTINNYALWQKFFPANNPAPANLICLEQETLVMQLILNYHLDQDTTIYHILFDATYDPLMIKYFENVMGAFSIEQHWGSYLFWGMPKDKKYRVQLWKKGNWLVADDESYKVEFTPTALRAALEAREIFPTTLLDFIVLSFYYGLKCVGGFNQINYLTQMKNNYIKMQVDRGNYKSIEVCARAQTKEMNDGFTFAFLRAQQQTYAATGLDFTLYNQSDTWQRLVQTIKQITVEEAFYPLLPELYRVIYGEKDRLPELNAITDADLMEISGVSKKIIPCVTL
;
A
#
# COMPACT_ATOMS: atom_id res chain seq x y z
N MET A 1 -12.78 -16.91 -15.64
CA MET A 1 -11.68 -16.02 -15.20
C MET A 1 -10.74 -15.72 -16.35
N ASP A 2 -10.57 -16.66 -17.27
CA ASP A 2 -9.91 -16.46 -18.57
C ASP A 2 -10.41 -15.21 -19.31
N GLU A 3 -11.72 -14.90 -19.27
CA GLU A 3 -12.25 -13.69 -19.91
C GLU A 3 -11.72 -12.37 -19.33
N VAL A 4 -11.11 -12.41 -18.13
CA VAL A 4 -10.46 -11.28 -17.48
C VAL A 4 -8.96 -11.33 -17.72
N TYR A 5 -8.31 -12.47 -17.44
CA TYR A 5 -6.84 -12.55 -17.45
C TYR A 5 -6.22 -12.87 -18.81
N LEU A 6 -6.99 -13.39 -19.77
CA LEU A 6 -6.52 -13.65 -21.15
C LEU A 6 -6.93 -12.56 -22.14
N ARG A 7 -7.34 -11.38 -21.66
CA ARG A 7 -7.70 -10.27 -22.54
C ARG A 7 -6.47 -9.76 -23.29
N SER A 8 -6.61 -9.53 -24.60
CA SER A 8 -5.50 -9.06 -25.43
C SER A 8 -4.99 -7.68 -24.99
N ASP A 9 -5.89 -6.78 -24.60
CA ASP A 9 -5.53 -5.42 -24.15
C ASP A 9 -4.69 -5.38 -22.87
N ALA A 10 -4.81 -6.40 -22.02
CA ALA A 10 -3.93 -6.65 -20.88
C ALA A 10 -2.63 -7.33 -21.34
N LEU A 11 -2.70 -8.45 -22.05
CA LEU A 11 -1.52 -9.24 -22.46
C LEU A 11 -0.55 -8.47 -23.38
N GLU A 12 -1.04 -7.48 -24.13
CA GLU A 12 -0.22 -6.58 -24.96
C GLU A 12 0.60 -5.55 -24.15
N ARG A 13 0.34 -5.42 -22.84
CA ARG A 13 1.08 -4.49 -21.98
C ARG A 13 2.46 -5.01 -21.63
N LYS A 14 3.42 -4.08 -21.58
CA LYS A 14 4.84 -4.37 -21.41
C LYS A 14 5.18 -4.75 -19.98
N THR A 15 4.44 -4.23 -19.01
CA THR A 15 4.72 -4.44 -17.59
C THR A 15 3.58 -5.14 -16.87
N PHE A 16 3.91 -5.96 -15.87
CA PHE A 16 2.93 -6.64 -15.03
C PHE A 16 2.01 -5.65 -14.28
N SER A 17 2.52 -4.47 -13.92
CA SER A 17 1.76 -3.38 -13.28
C SER A 17 0.63 -2.88 -14.20
N GLU A 18 0.92 -2.64 -15.48
CA GLU A 18 -0.08 -2.25 -16.49
C GLU A 18 -1.10 -3.38 -16.73
N GLN A 19 -0.64 -4.63 -16.82
CA GLN A 19 -1.52 -5.80 -16.93
C GLN A 19 -2.48 -5.88 -15.74
N THR A 20 -1.96 -5.73 -14.53
CA THR A 20 -2.73 -5.81 -13.27
C THR A 20 -3.74 -4.67 -13.18
N THR A 21 -3.39 -3.47 -13.61
CA THR A 21 -4.32 -2.33 -13.66
C THR A 21 -5.55 -2.64 -14.52
N ILE A 22 -5.34 -3.16 -15.73
CA ILE A 22 -6.41 -3.52 -16.67
C ILE A 22 -7.24 -4.69 -16.13
N ASN A 23 -6.57 -5.72 -15.64
CA ASN A 23 -7.22 -6.91 -15.10
C ASN A 23 -8.07 -6.59 -13.87
N ASN A 24 -7.56 -5.78 -12.92
CA ASN A 24 -8.31 -5.36 -11.74
C ASN A 24 -9.54 -4.53 -12.10
N TYR A 25 -9.42 -3.63 -13.08
CA TYR A 25 -10.56 -2.88 -13.61
C TYR A 25 -11.60 -3.82 -14.22
N ALA A 26 -11.18 -4.74 -15.09
CA ALA A 26 -12.09 -5.71 -15.72
C ALA A 26 -12.75 -6.64 -14.69
N LEU A 27 -11.99 -7.08 -13.68
CA LEU A 27 -12.49 -7.90 -12.59
C LEU A 27 -13.53 -7.15 -11.75
N TRP A 28 -13.30 -5.87 -11.46
CA TRP A 28 -14.26 -5.02 -10.77
C TRP A 28 -15.58 -4.89 -11.53
N GLN A 29 -15.51 -4.66 -12.85
CA GLN A 29 -16.71 -4.63 -13.71
C GLN A 29 -17.41 -5.99 -13.76
N LYS A 30 -16.65 -7.10 -13.67
CA LYS A 30 -17.24 -8.43 -13.59
C LYS A 30 -17.94 -8.67 -12.26
N PHE A 31 -17.36 -8.25 -11.13
CA PHE A 31 -17.98 -8.37 -9.81
C PHE A 31 -19.29 -7.59 -9.74
N PHE A 32 -19.29 -6.37 -10.28
CA PHE A 32 -20.40 -5.44 -10.19
C PHE A 32 -20.78 -4.95 -11.59
N PRO A 33 -21.61 -5.71 -12.33
CA PRO A 33 -22.10 -5.28 -13.64
C PRO A 33 -22.88 -3.97 -13.56
N ALA A 34 -23.02 -3.28 -14.70
CA ALA A 34 -23.67 -1.98 -14.77
C ALA A 34 -25.12 -2.03 -14.24
N ASN A 35 -25.31 -1.47 -13.05
CA ASN A 35 -26.57 -1.45 -12.32
C ASN A 35 -27.01 0.00 -12.03
N ASN A 36 -28.18 0.18 -11.41
CA ASN A 36 -28.64 1.48 -10.92
C ASN A 36 -28.74 1.48 -9.38
N PRO A 37 -27.92 2.26 -8.65
CA PRO A 37 -26.82 3.09 -9.13
C PRO A 37 -25.60 2.24 -9.55
N ALA A 38 -24.83 2.73 -10.52
CA ALA A 38 -23.64 2.04 -10.98
C ALA A 38 -22.51 2.15 -9.92
N PRO A 39 -21.70 1.09 -9.74
CA PRO A 39 -20.49 1.20 -8.93
C PRO A 39 -19.54 2.24 -9.54
N ALA A 40 -18.76 2.90 -8.69
CA ALA A 40 -17.63 3.71 -9.17
C ALA A 40 -16.60 2.78 -9.85
N ASN A 41 -15.86 3.31 -10.82
CA ASN A 41 -14.75 2.57 -11.42
C ASN A 41 -13.60 2.43 -10.42
N LEU A 42 -13.14 1.20 -10.20
CA LEU A 42 -11.93 0.92 -9.44
C LEU A 42 -10.72 0.90 -10.38
N ILE A 43 -9.81 1.85 -10.22
CA ILE A 43 -8.54 1.91 -10.94
C ILE A 43 -7.41 1.82 -9.91
N CYS A 44 -6.64 0.73 -9.98
CA CYS A 44 -5.48 0.53 -9.11
C CYS A 44 -4.22 0.95 -9.86
N LEU A 45 -3.51 1.95 -9.35
CA LEU A 45 -2.23 2.41 -9.90
C LEU A 45 -1.10 2.09 -8.94
N GLU A 46 0.06 1.75 -9.48
CA GLU A 46 1.28 1.56 -8.69
C GLU A 46 1.82 2.91 -8.21
N GLN A 47 1.91 3.08 -6.89
CA GLN A 47 2.39 4.34 -6.29
C GLN A 47 3.82 4.68 -6.70
N GLU A 48 4.69 3.67 -6.84
CA GLU A 48 6.11 3.87 -7.17
C GLU A 48 6.24 4.47 -8.58
N THR A 49 5.43 4.01 -9.54
CA THR A 49 5.38 4.61 -10.89
C THR A 49 4.98 6.09 -10.83
N LEU A 50 4.01 6.46 -9.99
CA LEU A 50 3.62 7.86 -9.80
C LEU A 50 4.77 8.68 -9.20
N VAL A 51 5.42 8.17 -8.17
CA VAL A 51 6.53 8.84 -7.47
C VAL A 51 7.75 8.98 -8.38
N MET A 52 8.08 7.96 -9.17
CA MET A 52 9.14 8.03 -10.18
C MET A 52 8.88 9.16 -11.18
N GLN A 53 7.64 9.28 -11.69
CA GLN A 53 7.27 10.37 -12.61
C GLN A 53 7.37 11.75 -11.94
N LEU A 54 6.92 11.86 -10.69
CA LEU A 54 7.04 13.12 -9.94
C LEU A 54 8.51 13.51 -9.75
N ILE A 55 9.37 12.55 -9.39
CA ILE A 55 10.81 12.77 -9.24
C ILE A 55 11.42 13.22 -10.58
N LEU A 56 11.20 12.47 -11.65
CA LEU A 56 11.73 12.74 -12.99
C LEU A 56 11.33 14.11 -13.54
N ASN A 57 10.06 14.49 -13.34
CA ASN A 57 9.48 15.69 -13.96
C ASN A 57 9.65 16.96 -13.12
N TYR A 58 9.72 16.83 -11.79
CA TYR A 58 9.63 17.99 -10.89
C TYR A 58 10.72 18.09 -9.82
N HIS A 59 11.54 17.05 -9.60
CA HIS A 59 12.47 17.06 -8.46
C HIS A 59 13.92 16.76 -8.80
N LEU A 60 14.25 16.09 -9.92
CA LEU A 60 15.66 15.80 -10.22
C LEU A 60 16.50 17.03 -10.59
N ASP A 61 15.88 18.07 -11.17
CA ASP A 61 16.59 19.25 -11.68
C ASP A 61 16.03 20.56 -11.10
N GLN A 62 15.27 20.48 -10.01
CA GLN A 62 14.59 21.63 -9.41
C GLN A 62 14.99 21.78 -7.96
N ASP A 63 15.15 23.02 -7.51
CA ASP A 63 15.49 23.38 -6.13
C ASP A 63 14.30 23.09 -5.19
N THR A 64 14.17 21.83 -4.80
CA THR A 64 13.04 21.31 -4.00
C THR A 64 13.56 20.54 -2.80
N THR A 65 12.75 20.43 -1.75
CA THR A 65 13.10 19.60 -0.60
C THR A 65 13.45 18.16 -0.99
N ILE A 66 12.77 17.60 -1.99
CA ILE A 66 13.06 16.26 -2.52
C ILE A 66 14.44 16.22 -3.18
N TYR A 67 14.78 17.21 -4.00
CA TYR A 67 16.12 17.34 -4.59
C TYR A 67 17.22 17.36 -3.52
N HIS A 68 17.04 18.17 -2.46
CA HIS A 68 18.01 18.23 -1.38
C HIS A 68 18.11 16.92 -0.60
N ILE A 69 16.99 16.24 -0.31
CA ILE A 69 17.03 14.91 0.33
C ILE A 69 17.84 13.91 -0.51
N LEU A 70 17.76 13.99 -1.83
CA LEU A 70 18.47 13.10 -2.74
C LEU A 70 19.96 13.47 -2.88
N PHE A 71 20.31 14.76 -2.99
CA PHE A 71 21.64 15.15 -3.48
C PHE A 71 22.42 16.09 -2.57
N ASP A 72 21.81 16.72 -1.57
CA ASP A 72 22.54 17.52 -0.58
C ASP A 72 23.14 16.57 0.47
N ALA A 73 24.46 16.45 0.47
CA ALA A 73 25.20 15.57 1.38
C ALA A 73 24.93 15.86 2.87
N THR A 74 24.41 17.04 3.21
CA THR A 74 24.03 17.36 4.60
C THR A 74 22.75 16.66 5.05
N TYR A 75 21.93 16.14 4.12
CA TYR A 75 20.75 15.34 4.46
C TYR A 75 21.10 13.90 4.85
N ASP A 76 22.20 13.34 4.37
CA ASP A 76 22.60 11.94 4.66
C ASP A 76 22.62 11.59 6.15
N PRO A 77 23.34 12.33 7.03
CA PRO A 77 23.34 12.03 8.45
C PRO A 77 21.96 12.20 9.09
N LEU A 78 21.10 13.07 8.54
CA LEU A 78 19.74 13.27 9.04
C LEU A 78 18.82 12.14 8.61
N MET A 79 18.96 11.63 7.38
CA MET A 79 18.22 10.46 6.91
C MET A 79 18.48 9.25 7.81
N ILE A 80 19.73 9.02 8.18
CA ILE A 80 20.12 7.97 9.12
C ILE A 80 19.53 8.26 10.51
N LYS A 81 19.80 9.45 11.08
CA LYS A 81 19.31 9.87 12.40
C LYS A 81 17.80 9.71 12.60
N TYR A 82 17.01 10.00 11.57
CA TYR A 82 15.55 10.08 11.67
C TYR A 82 14.80 8.89 11.09
N PHE A 83 15.38 8.10 10.18
CA PHE A 83 14.65 7.02 9.51
C PHE A 83 15.29 5.64 9.64
N GLU A 84 16.50 5.53 10.18
CA GLU A 84 17.05 4.22 10.51
C GLU A 84 16.18 3.51 11.57
N ASN A 85 15.93 2.22 11.37
CA ASN A 85 15.08 1.37 12.21
C ASN A 85 13.60 1.76 12.26
N VAL A 86 13.13 2.66 11.37
CA VAL A 86 11.71 2.96 11.20
C VAL A 86 11.10 1.94 10.25
N MET A 87 10.06 1.23 10.67
CA MET A 87 9.36 0.26 9.81
C MET A 87 8.93 0.92 8.49
N GLY A 88 9.17 0.26 7.36
CA GLY A 88 8.91 0.82 6.01
C GLY A 88 10.02 1.75 5.48
N ALA A 89 11.06 2.04 6.28
CA ALA A 89 12.29 2.69 5.84
C ALA A 89 13.41 1.65 5.65
N PHE A 90 14.46 1.73 6.45
CA PHE A 90 15.63 0.86 6.37
C PHE A 90 16.31 0.71 7.73
N SER A 91 17.14 -0.31 7.84
CA SER A 91 18.08 -0.51 8.94
C SER A 91 19.43 -0.94 8.39
N ILE A 92 20.48 -0.19 8.67
CA ILE A 92 21.84 -0.55 8.23
C ILE A 92 22.35 -1.71 9.09
N GLU A 93 22.19 -1.62 10.42
CA GLU A 93 22.68 -2.64 11.37
C GLU A 93 22.02 -4.00 11.15
N GLN A 94 20.68 -4.03 11.12
CA GLN A 94 19.90 -5.27 10.93
C GLN A 94 19.72 -5.68 9.46
N HIS A 95 20.24 -4.88 8.53
CA HIS A 95 20.27 -5.17 7.09
C HIS A 95 18.89 -5.51 6.48
N TRP A 96 17.93 -4.60 6.64
CA TRP A 96 16.62 -4.70 5.97
C TRP A 96 16.18 -3.35 5.39
N GLY A 97 15.28 -3.41 4.42
CA GLY A 97 14.89 -2.24 3.63
C GLY A 97 16.00 -1.81 2.68
N SER A 98 15.91 -0.59 2.15
CA SER A 98 16.87 -0.05 1.19
C SER A 98 17.02 1.46 1.36
N TYR A 99 18.17 2.03 1.04
CA TYR A 99 18.40 3.47 1.14
C TYR A 99 17.72 4.19 -0.03
N LEU A 100 16.52 4.72 0.23
CA LEU A 100 15.66 5.52 -0.67
C LEU A 100 15.19 4.85 -1.97
N PHE A 101 15.96 3.92 -2.55
CA PHE A 101 15.59 3.19 -3.77
C PHE A 101 15.87 1.70 -3.65
N TRP A 102 15.01 0.88 -4.22
CA TRP A 102 15.27 -0.51 -4.57
C TRP A 102 15.89 -0.61 -5.96
N GLY A 103 16.77 -1.58 -6.18
CA GLY A 103 17.27 -1.93 -7.51
C GLY A 103 16.42 -3.01 -8.16
N MET A 104 16.29 -2.96 -9.48
CA MET A 104 15.71 -4.02 -10.32
C MET A 104 16.57 -4.16 -11.59
N PRO A 105 17.75 -4.77 -11.49
CA PRO A 105 18.60 -5.00 -12.65
C PRO A 105 17.88 -5.88 -13.69
N LYS A 106 18.15 -5.65 -14.98
CA LYS A 106 17.44 -6.32 -16.09
C LYS A 106 17.53 -7.85 -16.06
N ASP A 107 18.60 -8.39 -15.47
CA ASP A 107 18.87 -9.82 -15.34
C ASP A 107 18.29 -10.45 -14.06
N LYS A 108 17.69 -9.65 -13.18
CA LYS A 108 17.13 -10.12 -11.91
C LYS A 108 15.60 -10.18 -11.97
N LYS A 109 15.04 -11.21 -11.33
CA LYS A 109 13.58 -11.40 -11.20
C LYS A 109 12.99 -10.59 -10.05
N TYR A 110 13.79 -10.30 -9.03
CA TYR A 110 13.36 -9.66 -7.79
C TYR A 110 14.17 -8.41 -7.53
N ARG A 111 13.60 -7.52 -6.71
CA ARG A 111 14.29 -6.32 -6.25
C ARG A 111 15.52 -6.68 -5.42
N VAL A 112 16.54 -5.86 -5.53
CA VAL A 112 17.75 -5.91 -4.71
C VAL A 112 17.82 -4.68 -3.81
N GLN A 113 18.32 -4.87 -2.59
CA GLN A 113 18.63 -3.76 -1.67
C GLN A 113 19.76 -2.93 -2.26
N LEU A 114 19.68 -1.61 -2.10
CA LEU A 114 20.72 -0.66 -2.48
C LEU A 114 21.07 0.21 -1.28
N TRP A 115 22.37 0.30 -1.01
CA TRP A 115 22.92 1.06 0.09
C TRP A 115 23.78 2.20 -0.42
N LYS A 116 23.71 3.36 0.24
CA LYS A 116 24.52 4.51 -0.11
C LYS A 116 25.98 4.29 0.32
N LYS A 117 26.91 4.33 -0.64
CA LYS A 117 28.36 4.27 -0.45
C LYS A 117 29.00 5.47 -1.17
N GLY A 118 29.20 6.57 -0.44
CA GLY A 118 29.61 7.85 -1.03
C GLY A 118 28.56 8.35 -2.03
N ASN A 119 28.98 8.64 -3.27
CA ASN A 119 28.10 9.06 -4.36
C ASN A 119 27.47 7.89 -5.14
N TRP A 120 27.35 6.70 -4.56
CA TRP A 120 26.79 5.53 -5.24
C TRP A 120 25.72 4.86 -4.41
N LEU A 121 24.70 4.32 -5.07
CA LEU A 121 23.81 3.30 -4.53
C LEU A 121 24.30 1.94 -5.02
N VAL A 122 24.58 1.00 -4.11
CA VAL A 122 25.27 -0.25 -4.42
C VAL A 122 24.54 -1.42 -3.76
N ALA A 123 24.31 -2.49 -4.52
CA ALA A 123 23.83 -3.76 -3.98
C ALA A 123 24.91 -4.45 -3.14
N ASP A 124 24.51 -5.30 -2.19
CA ASP A 124 25.47 -5.97 -1.29
C ASP A 124 26.45 -6.89 -2.01
N ASP A 125 25.96 -7.58 -3.05
CA ASP A 125 26.78 -8.45 -3.91
C ASP A 125 27.52 -7.68 -5.01
N GLU A 126 27.43 -6.34 -5.01
CA GLU A 126 27.95 -5.42 -6.03
C GLU A 126 27.46 -5.71 -7.46
N SER A 127 26.44 -6.56 -7.63
CA SER A 127 25.90 -6.92 -8.95
C SER A 127 25.22 -5.76 -9.66
N TYR A 128 24.81 -4.75 -8.90
CA TYR A 128 24.23 -3.52 -9.42
C TYR A 128 24.73 -2.32 -8.64
N LYS A 129 25.01 -1.25 -9.38
CA LYS A 129 25.30 0.06 -8.82
C LYS A 129 24.81 1.15 -9.74
N VAL A 130 24.35 2.24 -9.15
CA VAL A 130 23.98 3.47 -9.86
C VAL A 130 24.60 4.65 -9.14
N GLU A 131 25.15 5.60 -9.89
CA GLU A 131 25.69 6.81 -9.30
C GLU A 131 24.53 7.65 -8.74
N PHE A 132 24.71 8.20 -7.55
CA PHE A 132 23.69 8.98 -6.84
C PHE A 132 23.74 10.44 -7.27
N THR A 133 23.58 10.67 -8.57
CA THR A 133 23.56 11.98 -9.23
C THR A 133 22.27 12.16 -10.04
N PRO A 134 21.82 13.39 -10.32
CA PRO A 134 20.60 13.63 -11.09
C PRO A 134 20.56 12.89 -12.43
N THR A 135 21.65 12.95 -13.19
CA THR A 135 21.77 12.31 -14.52
C THR A 135 21.67 10.80 -14.46
N ALA A 136 22.40 10.16 -13.53
CA ALA A 136 22.41 8.71 -13.41
C ALA A 136 21.07 8.17 -12.85
N LEU A 137 20.50 8.84 -11.85
CA LEU A 137 19.17 8.47 -11.35
C LEU A 137 18.09 8.66 -12.40
N ARG A 138 18.13 9.73 -13.21
CA ARG A 138 17.20 9.92 -14.34
C ARG A 138 17.24 8.71 -15.28
N ALA A 139 18.43 8.33 -15.74
CA ALA A 139 18.60 7.21 -16.64
C ALA A 139 18.08 5.89 -16.03
N ALA A 140 18.39 5.62 -14.77
CA ALA A 140 17.96 4.40 -14.08
C ALA A 140 16.43 4.36 -13.83
N LEU A 141 15.82 5.49 -13.48
CA LEU A 141 14.36 5.61 -13.31
C LEU A 141 13.63 5.43 -14.65
N GLU A 142 14.11 6.09 -15.72
CA GLU A 142 13.54 5.95 -17.07
C GLU A 142 13.69 4.51 -17.60
N ALA A 143 14.80 3.85 -17.29
CA ALA A 143 15.03 2.45 -17.60
C ALA A 143 14.29 1.47 -16.67
N ARG A 144 13.60 1.97 -15.63
CA ARG A 144 12.94 1.17 -14.57
C ARG A 144 13.88 0.18 -13.89
N GLU A 145 15.14 0.57 -13.73
CA GLU A 145 16.16 -0.23 -13.04
C GLU A 145 16.26 0.12 -11.55
N ILE A 146 15.63 1.22 -11.12
CA ILE A 146 15.44 1.55 -9.71
C ILE A 146 14.00 2.02 -9.45
N PHE A 147 13.53 1.79 -8.23
CA PHE A 147 12.19 2.17 -7.76
C PHE A 147 12.30 2.83 -6.39
N PRO A 148 11.51 3.87 -6.09
CA PRO A 148 11.48 4.49 -4.76
C PRO A 148 11.12 3.45 -3.69
N THR A 149 11.65 3.60 -2.48
CA THR A 149 11.22 2.82 -1.32
C THR A 149 9.93 3.38 -0.76
N THR A 150 9.24 2.59 0.08
CA THR A 150 8.07 3.05 0.83
C THR A 150 8.32 4.36 1.58
N LEU A 151 9.49 4.54 2.19
CA LEU A 151 9.87 5.81 2.80
C LEU A 151 9.88 6.96 1.78
N LEU A 152 10.53 6.78 0.63
CA LEU A 152 10.61 7.82 -0.38
C LEU A 152 9.23 8.12 -0.98
N ASP A 153 8.40 7.10 -1.19
CA ASP A 153 7.01 7.25 -1.63
C ASP A 153 6.22 8.15 -0.66
N PHE A 154 6.30 7.89 0.65
CA PHE A 154 5.58 8.72 1.63
C PHE A 154 6.18 10.11 1.80
N ILE A 155 7.50 10.26 1.69
CA ILE A 155 8.15 11.57 1.66
C ILE A 155 7.58 12.40 0.51
N VAL A 156 7.49 11.84 -0.69
CA VAL A 156 6.98 12.56 -1.87
C VAL A 156 5.47 12.78 -1.77
N LEU A 157 4.68 11.71 -1.66
CA LEU A 157 3.22 11.80 -1.74
C LEU A 157 2.63 12.48 -0.51
N SER A 158 2.97 11.99 0.69
CA SER A 158 2.30 12.43 1.92
C SER A 158 2.94 13.67 2.51
N PHE A 159 4.27 13.73 2.60
CA PHE A 159 4.94 14.80 3.36
C PHE A 159 5.21 16.04 2.51
N TYR A 160 5.57 15.86 1.24
CA TYR A 160 5.86 16.96 0.33
C TYR A 160 4.60 17.48 -0.38
N TYR A 161 3.78 16.59 -0.96
CA TYR A 161 2.53 16.99 -1.64
C TYR A 161 1.30 17.04 -0.72
N GLY A 162 1.40 16.56 0.53
CA GLY A 162 0.29 16.64 1.49
C GLY A 162 -0.84 15.65 1.22
N LEU A 163 -0.61 14.61 0.40
CA LEU A 163 -1.64 13.62 0.10
C LEU A 163 -1.95 12.77 1.35
N LYS A 164 -3.25 12.53 1.55
CA LYS A 164 -3.71 11.55 2.52
C LYS A 164 -3.47 10.15 1.97
N CYS A 165 -2.49 9.45 2.53
CA CYS A 165 -2.22 8.06 2.21
C CYS A 165 -2.90 7.17 3.24
N VAL A 166 -3.74 6.26 2.76
CA VAL A 166 -4.43 5.23 3.56
C VAL A 166 -3.93 3.85 3.15
N GLY A 167 -3.90 2.91 4.08
CA GLY A 167 -3.41 1.56 3.81
C GLY A 167 -3.75 0.59 4.93
N GLY A 168 -2.93 -0.45 5.04
CA GLY A 168 -3.05 -1.54 6.02
C GLY A 168 -3.05 -1.06 7.47
N PHE A 169 -3.56 -1.90 8.38
CA PHE A 169 -3.71 -1.57 9.81
C PHE A 169 -2.41 -1.06 10.47
N ASN A 170 -1.24 -1.58 10.07
CA ASN A 170 0.03 -1.16 10.67
C ASN A 170 0.57 0.17 10.09
N GLN A 171 0.04 0.63 8.94
CA GLN A 171 0.45 1.89 8.30
C GLN A 171 0.24 3.08 9.22
N ILE A 172 -0.83 3.09 10.00
CA ILE A 172 -1.14 4.19 10.92
C ILE A 172 0.01 4.45 11.90
N ASN A 173 0.76 3.40 12.27
CA ASN A 173 1.86 3.49 13.21
C ASN A 173 3.11 4.03 12.51
N TYR A 174 3.60 3.31 11.50
CA TYR A 174 4.88 3.65 10.87
C TYR A 174 4.79 4.94 10.04
N LEU A 175 3.68 5.22 9.35
CA LEU A 175 3.53 6.46 8.58
C LEU A 175 3.47 7.69 9.50
N THR A 176 2.78 7.56 10.66
CA THR A 176 2.77 8.63 11.67
C THR A 176 4.15 8.84 12.27
N GLN A 177 4.91 7.77 12.54
CA GLN A 177 6.29 7.87 13.00
C GLN A 177 7.18 8.58 11.96
N MET A 178 7.13 8.14 10.70
CA MET A 178 7.85 8.76 9.59
C MET A 178 7.50 10.24 9.45
N LYS A 179 6.21 10.63 9.53
CA LYS A 179 5.78 12.02 9.48
C LYS A 179 6.44 12.85 10.58
N ASN A 180 6.40 12.37 11.83
CA ASN A 180 6.99 13.08 12.96
C ASN A 180 8.52 13.22 12.80
N ASN A 181 9.17 12.19 12.28
CA ASN A 181 10.60 12.19 12.03
C ASN A 181 10.97 13.14 10.87
N TYR A 182 10.16 13.17 9.81
CA TYR A 182 10.30 14.14 8.71
C TYR A 182 10.18 15.58 9.22
N ILE A 183 9.18 15.87 10.05
CA ILE A 183 9.02 17.22 10.64
C ILE A 183 10.27 17.61 11.44
N LYS A 184 10.77 16.73 12.31
CA LYS A 184 12.00 16.98 13.09
C LYS A 184 13.22 17.21 12.19
N MET A 185 13.38 16.39 11.14
CA MET A 185 14.45 16.57 10.16
C MET A 185 14.38 17.94 9.49
N GLN A 186 13.19 18.40 9.08
CA GLN A 186 13.05 19.70 8.45
C GLN A 186 13.21 20.86 9.43
N VAL A 187 12.94 20.68 10.73
CA VAL A 187 13.27 21.66 11.78
C VAL A 187 14.79 21.83 11.87
N ASP A 188 15.54 20.73 11.90
CA ASP A 188 17.02 20.77 11.93
C ASP A 188 17.60 21.45 10.67
N ARG A 189 16.87 21.46 9.55
CA ARG A 189 17.22 22.17 8.31
C ARG A 189 16.70 23.61 8.22
N GLY A 190 15.87 24.06 9.17
CA GLY A 190 15.18 25.35 9.09
C GLY A 190 14.17 25.45 7.93
N ASN A 191 13.72 24.32 7.37
CA ASN A 191 12.81 24.27 6.22
C ASN A 191 11.33 24.27 6.67
N TYR A 192 10.90 25.39 7.24
CA TYR A 192 9.55 25.53 7.80
C TYR A 192 8.42 25.40 6.77
N LYS A 193 8.67 25.76 5.51
CA LYS A 193 7.68 25.59 4.43
C LYS A 193 7.34 24.12 4.21
N SER A 194 8.34 23.23 4.25
CA SER A 194 8.09 21.80 4.14
C SER A 194 7.32 21.23 5.34
N ILE A 195 7.49 21.82 6.52
CA ILE A 195 6.78 21.40 7.74
C ILE A 195 5.29 21.74 7.63
N GLU A 196 4.94 22.91 7.10
CA GLU A 196 3.54 23.36 6.99
C GLU A 196 2.67 22.37 6.20
N VAL A 197 3.17 21.89 5.04
CA VAL A 197 2.47 20.91 4.22
C VAL A 197 2.36 19.57 4.93
N CYS A 198 3.49 19.05 5.42
CA CYS A 198 3.56 17.76 6.09
C CYS A 198 2.68 17.71 7.37
N ALA A 199 2.63 18.80 8.15
CA ALA A 199 1.85 18.87 9.38
C ALA A 199 0.35 18.63 9.15
N ARG A 200 -0.18 19.03 7.98
CA ARG A 200 -1.58 18.84 7.59
C ARG A 200 -1.87 17.44 7.04
N ALA A 201 -0.86 16.70 6.60
CA ALA A 201 -1.04 15.35 6.07
C ALA A 201 -1.62 14.41 7.14
N GLN A 202 -2.67 13.68 6.80
CA GLN A 202 -3.34 12.74 7.70
C GLN A 202 -2.70 11.36 7.59
N THR A 203 -2.32 10.76 8.73
CA THR A 203 -1.53 9.52 8.79
C THR A 203 -2.07 8.49 9.79
N LYS A 204 -3.25 8.73 10.37
CA LYS A 204 -3.85 7.90 11.42
C LYS A 204 -5.11 7.20 10.91
N GLU A 205 -5.17 6.95 9.60
CA GLU A 205 -6.32 6.38 8.92
C GLU A 205 -5.92 5.14 8.14
N MET A 206 -6.80 4.15 8.18
CA MET A 206 -6.69 2.91 7.43
C MET A 206 -7.84 2.81 6.41
N ASN A 207 -7.60 2.09 5.32
CA ASN A 207 -8.65 1.75 4.33
C ASN A 207 -8.73 0.25 4.07
N ASP A 208 -8.10 -0.54 4.93
CA ASP A 208 -7.99 -1.98 4.85
C ASP A 208 -8.49 -2.61 6.16
N GLY A 209 -8.77 -3.91 6.13
CA GLY A 209 -9.22 -4.66 7.29
C GLY A 209 -10.70 -4.44 7.61
N PHE A 210 -11.56 -4.38 6.60
CA PHE A 210 -13.02 -4.33 6.81
C PHE A 210 -13.73 -5.40 5.98
N THR A 211 -14.65 -6.14 6.61
CA THR A 211 -15.50 -7.12 5.93
C THR A 211 -16.90 -6.55 5.74
N PHE A 212 -17.21 -6.19 4.49
CA PHE A 212 -18.54 -5.72 4.10
C PHE A 212 -19.30 -6.69 3.18
N ALA A 213 -18.58 -7.63 2.59
CA ALA A 213 -19.10 -8.58 1.62
C ALA A 213 -19.40 -9.90 2.31
N PHE A 214 -20.63 -10.40 2.13
CA PHE A 214 -21.08 -11.63 2.76
C PHE A 214 -21.85 -12.53 1.78
N LEU A 215 -21.60 -13.84 1.88
CA LEU A 215 -22.24 -14.91 1.14
C LEU A 215 -23.21 -15.64 2.06
N ARG A 216 -24.38 -16.03 1.53
CA ARG A 216 -25.27 -17.00 2.20
C ARG A 216 -25.17 -18.37 1.54
N ALA A 217 -24.91 -19.40 2.35
CA ALA A 217 -24.96 -20.80 1.93
C ALA A 217 -25.58 -21.65 3.04
N GLN A 218 -26.55 -22.52 2.70
CA GLN A 218 -27.17 -23.49 3.63
C GLN A 218 -27.57 -22.90 5.01
N GLN A 219 -28.25 -21.75 4.99
CA GLN A 219 -28.67 -20.94 6.16
C GLN A 219 -27.55 -20.27 6.97
N GLN A 220 -26.28 -20.47 6.63
CA GLN A 220 -25.15 -19.79 7.25
C GLN A 220 -24.69 -18.60 6.42
N THR A 221 -24.03 -17.64 7.07
CA THR A 221 -23.46 -16.45 6.44
C THR A 221 -21.96 -16.44 6.65
N TYR A 222 -21.21 -16.22 5.57
CA TYR A 222 -19.75 -16.21 5.55
C TYR A 222 -19.26 -14.91 4.92
N ALA A 223 -18.01 -14.52 5.22
CA ALA A 223 -17.35 -13.47 4.45
C ALA A 223 -17.22 -13.90 2.98
N ALA A 224 -17.62 -13.03 2.05
CA ALA A 224 -17.50 -13.29 0.62
C ALA A 224 -16.15 -12.81 0.08
N THR A 225 -15.65 -13.54 -0.91
CA THR A 225 -14.40 -13.28 -1.62
C THR A 225 -14.67 -12.81 -3.05
N GLY A 226 -13.60 -12.38 -3.75
CA GLY A 226 -13.67 -12.10 -5.18
C GLY A 226 -14.11 -13.30 -6.03
N LEU A 227 -13.85 -14.54 -5.57
CA LEU A 227 -14.31 -15.74 -6.27
C LEU A 227 -15.83 -15.89 -6.16
N ASP A 228 -16.41 -15.60 -5.00
CA ASP A 228 -17.86 -15.66 -4.80
C ASP A 228 -18.59 -14.64 -5.68
N PHE A 229 -18.05 -13.42 -5.79
CA PHE A 229 -18.57 -12.43 -6.72
C PHE A 229 -18.42 -12.85 -8.18
N THR A 230 -17.36 -13.56 -8.53
CA THR A 230 -17.17 -14.04 -9.91
C THR A 230 -18.21 -15.09 -10.30
N LEU A 231 -18.51 -16.00 -9.37
CA LEU A 231 -19.30 -17.20 -9.65
C LEU A 231 -20.80 -17.00 -9.44
N TYR A 232 -21.18 -16.14 -8.49
CA TYR A 232 -22.55 -16.13 -7.95
C TYR A 232 -23.15 -14.73 -7.84
N ASN A 233 -22.53 -13.70 -8.45
CA ASN A 233 -23.11 -12.36 -8.43
C ASN A 233 -24.48 -12.32 -9.12
N GLN A 234 -25.24 -11.30 -8.73
CA GLN A 234 -26.58 -11.01 -9.21
C GLN A 234 -26.66 -9.52 -9.57
N SER A 235 -27.72 -9.13 -10.31
CA SER A 235 -27.94 -7.75 -10.72
C SER A 235 -28.17 -6.78 -9.55
N ASP A 236 -28.38 -7.27 -8.33
CA ASP A 236 -28.53 -6.46 -7.13
C ASP A 236 -27.36 -6.61 -6.12
N THR A 237 -26.30 -7.35 -6.47
CA THR A 237 -25.14 -7.60 -5.58
C THR A 237 -24.50 -6.31 -5.07
N TRP A 238 -24.30 -5.32 -5.94
CA TRP A 238 -23.75 -4.02 -5.54
C TRP A 238 -24.66 -3.28 -4.56
N GLN A 239 -25.97 -3.25 -4.83
CA GLN A 239 -26.94 -2.59 -3.99
C GLN A 239 -27.00 -3.23 -2.59
N ARG A 240 -26.96 -4.56 -2.51
CA ARG A 240 -26.89 -5.30 -1.25
C ARG A 240 -25.62 -5.00 -0.47
N LEU A 241 -24.47 -4.96 -1.15
CA LEU A 241 -23.20 -4.56 -0.53
C LEU A 241 -23.28 -3.14 0.06
N VAL A 242 -23.79 -2.18 -0.70
CA VAL A 242 -23.99 -0.79 -0.25
C VAL A 242 -24.98 -0.71 0.91
N GLN A 243 -26.03 -1.53 0.92
CA GLN A 243 -26.97 -1.60 2.04
C GLN A 243 -26.30 -2.11 3.30
N THR A 244 -25.50 -3.18 3.23
CA THR A 244 -24.73 -3.70 4.36
C THR A 244 -23.76 -2.64 4.91
N ILE A 245 -23.01 -1.95 4.04
CA ILE A 245 -22.10 -0.85 4.43
C ILE A 245 -22.84 0.25 5.21
N LYS A 246 -24.12 0.52 4.89
CA LYS A 246 -24.93 1.53 5.60
C LYS A 246 -25.53 1.04 6.92
N GLN A 247 -25.56 -0.27 7.16
CA GLN A 247 -26.23 -0.88 8.31
C GLN A 247 -25.28 -1.26 9.44
N ILE A 248 -24.01 -1.53 9.13
CA ILE A 248 -23.00 -1.89 10.12
C ILE A 248 -22.04 -0.73 10.39
N THR A 249 -21.52 -0.66 11.60
CA THR A 249 -20.47 0.31 11.94
C THR A 249 -19.10 -0.14 11.42
N VAL A 250 -18.13 0.78 11.42
CA VAL A 250 -16.72 0.45 11.10
C VAL A 250 -16.16 -0.59 12.07
N GLU A 251 -16.53 -0.52 13.35
CA GLU A 251 -16.14 -1.49 14.38
C GLU A 251 -16.72 -2.88 14.07
N GLU A 252 -18.00 -2.93 13.70
CA GLU A 252 -18.69 -4.18 13.36
C GLU A 252 -18.09 -4.87 12.13
N ALA A 253 -17.65 -4.09 11.14
CA ALA A 253 -16.96 -4.60 9.96
C ALA A 253 -15.59 -5.21 10.28
N PHE A 254 -15.02 -4.94 11.47
CA PHE A 254 -13.72 -5.43 11.90
C PHE A 254 -13.81 -6.78 12.62
N TYR A 255 -14.94 -7.08 13.29
CA TYR A 255 -15.09 -8.28 14.10
C TYR A 255 -14.81 -9.60 13.34
N PRO A 256 -15.28 -9.81 12.09
CA PRO A 256 -14.99 -11.04 11.36
C PRO A 256 -13.50 -11.29 11.13
N LEU A 257 -12.66 -10.24 11.19
CA LEU A 257 -11.24 -10.31 10.92
C LEU A 257 -10.38 -10.52 12.18
N LEU A 258 -10.94 -10.32 13.37
CA LEU A 258 -10.20 -10.42 14.63
C LEU A 258 -9.50 -11.78 14.84
N PRO A 259 -10.09 -12.95 14.49
CA PRO A 259 -9.40 -14.22 14.68
C PRO A 259 -8.10 -14.31 13.85
N GLU A 260 -8.12 -13.77 12.63
CA GLU A 260 -6.94 -13.74 11.78
C GLU A 260 -5.94 -12.69 12.23
N LEU A 261 -6.40 -11.50 12.59
CA LEU A 261 -5.55 -10.45 13.16
C LEU A 261 -4.86 -10.91 14.45
N TYR A 262 -5.54 -11.68 15.30
CA TYR A 262 -4.95 -12.27 16.49
C TYR A 262 -3.75 -13.16 16.14
N ARG A 263 -3.87 -14.00 15.11
CA ARG A 263 -2.77 -14.86 14.64
C ARG A 263 -1.64 -14.07 13.99
N VAL A 264 -1.95 -12.96 13.33
CA VAL A 264 -0.94 -12.08 12.72
C VAL A 264 -0.17 -11.29 13.78
N ILE A 265 -0.86 -10.79 14.81
CA ILE A 265 -0.27 -9.93 15.83
C ILE A 265 0.48 -10.74 16.89
N TYR A 266 -0.06 -11.88 17.31
CA TYR A 266 0.53 -12.72 18.35
C TYR A 266 1.27 -13.90 17.73
N GLY A 267 2.55 -14.03 18.08
CA GLY A 267 3.35 -15.20 17.77
C GLY A 267 2.74 -16.46 18.39
N GLU A 268 2.98 -17.62 17.79
CA GLU A 268 2.33 -18.89 18.16
C GLU A 268 2.43 -19.22 19.67
N LYS A 269 3.55 -18.87 20.31
CA LYS A 269 3.81 -19.11 21.73
C LYS A 269 3.01 -18.21 22.68
N ASP A 270 2.58 -17.05 22.19
CA ASP A 270 1.84 -16.05 22.96
C ASP A 270 0.33 -16.17 22.75
N ARG A 271 -0.11 -17.12 21.92
CA ARG A 271 -1.52 -17.36 21.64
C ARG A 271 -2.16 -18.17 22.76
N LEU A 272 -3.25 -17.61 23.30
CA LEU A 272 -4.11 -18.27 24.27
C LEU A 272 -5.02 -19.27 23.55
N PRO A 273 -5.06 -20.55 23.97
CA PRO A 273 -5.88 -21.58 23.31
C PRO A 273 -7.35 -21.19 23.19
N GLU A 274 -7.92 -20.56 24.22
CA GLU A 274 -9.31 -20.11 24.26
C GLU A 274 -9.62 -19.02 23.24
N LEU A 275 -8.70 -18.09 22.99
CA LEU A 275 -8.87 -17.05 21.98
C LEU A 275 -8.65 -17.59 20.57
N ASN A 276 -7.72 -18.55 20.42
CA ASN A 276 -7.41 -19.17 19.15
C ASN A 276 -8.53 -20.09 18.63
N ALA A 277 -9.42 -20.56 19.53
CA ALA A 277 -10.60 -21.35 19.21
C ALA A 277 -11.78 -20.50 18.70
N ILE A 278 -11.76 -19.18 18.90
CA ILE A 278 -12.82 -18.27 18.46
C ILE A 278 -12.80 -18.17 16.93
N THR A 279 -13.97 -18.37 16.32
CA THR A 279 -14.19 -18.22 14.88
C THR A 279 -14.77 -16.84 14.53
N ASP A 280 -14.75 -16.51 13.24
CA ASP A 280 -15.45 -15.33 12.72
C ASP A 280 -16.97 -15.43 12.94
N ALA A 281 -17.54 -16.64 12.83
CA ALA A 281 -18.95 -16.91 13.11
C ALA A 281 -19.33 -16.61 14.57
N ASP A 282 -18.51 -17.04 15.54
CA ASP A 282 -18.73 -16.77 16.96
C ASP A 282 -18.78 -15.26 17.23
N LEU A 283 -17.84 -14.51 16.65
CA LEU A 283 -17.78 -13.05 16.82
C LEU A 283 -18.94 -12.34 16.13
N MET A 284 -19.37 -12.79 14.95
CA MET A 284 -20.54 -12.24 14.26
C MET A 284 -21.83 -12.49 15.05
N GLU A 285 -21.94 -13.61 15.76
CA GLU A 285 -23.09 -13.90 16.63
C GLU A 285 -23.08 -13.04 17.90
N ILE A 286 -21.95 -13.01 18.62
CA ILE A 286 -21.79 -12.26 19.87
C ILE A 286 -22.00 -10.75 19.66
N SER A 287 -21.45 -10.20 18.57
CA SER A 287 -21.60 -8.78 18.23
C SER A 287 -22.99 -8.42 17.68
N GLY A 288 -23.80 -9.42 17.33
CA GLY A 288 -25.10 -9.21 16.68
C GLY A 288 -25.02 -8.77 15.23
N VAL A 289 -23.83 -8.71 14.64
CA VAL A 289 -23.60 -8.34 13.23
C VAL A 289 -24.31 -9.31 12.28
N SER A 290 -24.40 -10.59 12.63
CA SER A 290 -25.14 -11.61 11.86
C SER A 290 -26.60 -11.25 11.60
N LYS A 291 -27.22 -10.45 12.47
CA LYS A 291 -28.62 -9.99 12.34
C LYS A 291 -28.79 -8.76 11.45
N LYS A 292 -27.69 -8.06 11.18
CA LYS A 292 -27.66 -6.84 10.36
C LYS A 292 -27.19 -7.12 8.92
N ILE A 293 -26.43 -8.18 8.69
CA ILE A 293 -25.87 -8.49 7.38
C ILE A 293 -26.97 -8.81 6.36
N ILE A 294 -26.88 -8.14 5.21
CA ILE A 294 -27.59 -8.54 3.99
C ILE A 294 -26.56 -9.20 3.06
N PRO A 295 -26.61 -10.53 2.88
CA PRO A 295 -25.68 -11.22 1.99
C PRO A 295 -25.82 -10.67 0.57
N CYS A 296 -24.70 -10.25 0.00
CA CYS A 296 -24.61 -9.69 -1.36
C CYS A 296 -24.51 -10.78 -2.43
N VAL A 297 -24.29 -12.02 -2.01
CA VAL A 297 -24.18 -13.21 -2.85
C VAL A 297 -24.93 -14.36 -2.16
N THR A 298 -25.54 -15.27 -2.91
CA THR A 298 -26.26 -16.44 -2.37
C THR A 298 -25.99 -17.67 -3.24
N LEU A 299 -25.78 -18.81 -2.57
CA LEU A 299 -25.49 -20.12 -3.17
C LEU A 299 -26.70 -21.05 -3.08
#